data_AF-A0A380MYF9-F1
#
_entry.id   AF-A0A380MYF9-F1
#
_cell.length_a   1.000
_cell.length_b   1.000
_cell.length_c   1.000
_cell.angle_alpha   90.00
_cell.angle_beta   90.00
_cell.angle_gamma   90.00
#
_symmetry.space_group_name_H-M   'P 1'
#
loop_
_entity.id
_entity.type
_entity.pdbx_description
1 polymer ?
#
loop_
_entity_poly.entity_id
_entity_poly.type
_entity_poly.pdbx_seq_one_letter_code
_entity_poly.pdbx_strand_id
1 'polypeptide(L)'
;MRKTLIQYQDHDTKILEQQQRNIAHADTIDTLRGYEGTATHDYYQHLGALLKKTPFQFTHRNRRPPKDPFNVLLSYGYQHLYQYLHSLLLSLSLNPDRGYMHRSQSKHIALCSDLIEPFRHLIERAAITVIRRKQIRPEHFYYRQDACYLTGEGSQTYSKHLSRLFETRIGHADINKPRYIECLYKQAVSFKRHLQAPEKATFTAYRE
;
A
#
# COMPACT_ATOMS: atom_id res chain seq x y z
N MET A 1 -9.69 9.09 -18.45
CA MET A 1 -9.43 8.52 -17.11
C MET A 1 -10.57 8.73 -16.11
N ARG A 2 -11.23 9.92 -16.05
CA ARG A 2 -12.40 10.15 -15.16
C ARG A 2 -13.61 9.23 -15.43
N LYS A 3 -13.92 8.91 -16.70
CA LYS A 3 -15.14 8.15 -17.06
C LYS A 3 -15.16 6.68 -16.61
N THR A 4 -14.02 6.03 -16.39
CA THR A 4 -13.97 4.60 -16.01
C THR A 4 -14.05 4.38 -14.49
N LEU A 5 -13.76 5.41 -13.69
CA LEU A 5 -13.92 5.37 -12.23
C LEU A 5 -15.35 5.73 -11.79
N ILE A 6 -16.07 6.55 -12.57
CA ILE A 6 -17.40 7.05 -12.21
C ILE A 6 -18.51 6.00 -12.38
N GLN A 7 -18.35 5.01 -13.27
CA GLN A 7 -19.36 3.96 -13.47
C GLN A 7 -19.36 2.86 -12.40
N TYR A 8 -18.39 2.85 -11.47
CA TYR A 8 -18.26 1.82 -10.42
C TYR A 8 -18.78 2.30 -9.04
N GLN A 9 -19.46 3.45 -8.97
CA GLN A 9 -19.57 4.22 -7.73
C GLN A 9 -20.76 3.91 -6.79
N ASP A 10 -21.82 3.17 -7.16
CA ASP A 10 -23.04 3.15 -6.30
C ASP A 10 -23.39 1.82 -5.60
N HIS A 11 -23.00 0.66 -6.12
CA HIS A 11 -23.35 -0.63 -5.48
C HIS A 11 -22.19 -1.30 -4.75
N ASP A 12 -20.96 -0.95 -5.13
CA ASP A 12 -19.74 -1.66 -4.80
C ASP A 12 -19.01 -1.08 -3.58
N THR A 13 -19.28 0.17 -3.18
CA THR A 13 -18.68 0.79 -1.98
C THR A 13 -19.45 0.47 -0.70
N LYS A 14 -20.66 -0.09 -0.79
CA LYS A 14 -21.54 -0.32 0.37
C LYS A 14 -20.89 -1.17 1.46
N ILE A 15 -20.11 -2.19 1.06
CA ILE A 15 -19.39 -3.05 2.00
C ILE A 15 -18.30 -2.24 2.70
N LEU A 16 -17.50 -1.47 1.96
CA LEU A 16 -16.45 -0.62 2.53
C LEU A 16 -17.00 0.44 3.48
N GLU A 17 -18.10 1.11 3.09
CA GLU A 17 -18.80 2.08 3.94
C GLU A 17 -19.36 1.43 5.21
N GLN A 18 -19.89 0.21 5.09
CA GLN A 18 -20.38 -0.53 6.25
C GLN A 18 -19.24 -0.93 7.19
N GLN A 19 -18.11 -1.42 6.66
CA GLN A 19 -16.95 -1.73 7.50
C GLN A 19 -16.39 -0.47 8.16
N GLN A 20 -16.38 0.67 7.46
CA GLN A 20 -15.96 1.95 8.04
C GLN A 20 -16.84 2.36 9.23
N ARG A 21 -18.17 2.19 9.14
CA ARG A 21 -19.08 2.41 10.27
C ARG A 21 -18.81 1.42 11.41
N ASN A 22 -18.60 0.15 11.10
CA ASN A 22 -18.35 -0.90 12.09
C ASN A 22 -17.06 -0.69 12.88
N ILE A 23 -16.01 -0.13 12.27
CA ILE A 23 -14.73 0.18 12.93
C ILE A 23 -14.92 1.12 14.13
N ALA A 24 -15.86 2.07 14.05
CA ALA A 24 -16.17 2.99 15.17
C ALA A 24 -16.80 2.28 16.38
N HIS A 25 -17.29 1.05 16.20
CA HIS A 25 -17.93 0.22 17.22
C HIS A 25 -17.08 -1.01 17.59
N ALA A 26 -15.81 -1.07 17.17
CA ALA A 26 -14.93 -2.18 17.52
C ALA A 26 -14.39 -2.02 18.95
N ASP A 27 -14.78 -2.92 19.86
CA ASP A 27 -14.33 -2.90 21.25
C ASP A 27 -12.94 -3.55 21.45
N THR A 28 -12.43 -4.27 20.45
CA THR A 28 -11.14 -4.95 20.53
C THR A 28 -10.33 -4.80 19.24
N ILE A 29 -9.00 -4.90 19.36
CA ILE A 29 -8.07 -4.90 18.21
C ILE A 29 -8.38 -6.06 17.26
N ASP A 30 -8.75 -7.23 17.79
CA ASP A 30 -9.04 -8.40 16.97
C ASP A 30 -10.33 -8.21 16.14
N THR A 31 -11.37 -7.61 16.74
CA THR A 31 -12.60 -7.21 16.02
C THR A 31 -12.28 -6.19 14.92
N LEU A 32 -11.47 -5.18 15.24
CA LEU A 32 -11.08 -4.16 14.27
C LEU A 32 -10.31 -4.75 13.08
N ARG A 33 -9.40 -5.69 13.34
CA ARG A 33 -8.69 -6.46 12.29
C ARG A 33 -9.63 -7.33 11.45
N GLY A 34 -10.73 -7.82 12.03
CA GLY A 34 -11.77 -8.54 11.31
C GLY A 34 -12.49 -7.67 10.27
N TYR A 35 -12.87 -6.44 10.67
CA TYR A 35 -13.47 -5.47 9.75
C TYR A 35 -12.49 -5.04 8.65
N GLU A 36 -11.22 -4.78 9.01
CA GLU A 36 -10.15 -4.48 8.06
C GLU A 36 -9.93 -5.62 7.05
N GLY A 37 -9.91 -6.87 7.52
CA GLY A 37 -9.76 -8.04 6.65
C GLY A 37 -10.90 -8.18 5.64
N THR A 38 -12.14 -7.92 6.09
CA THR A 38 -13.33 -7.94 5.22
C THR A 38 -13.26 -6.83 4.17
N ALA A 39 -12.94 -5.59 4.59
CA ALA A 39 -12.76 -4.46 3.67
C ALA A 39 -11.62 -4.71 2.67
N THR A 40 -10.50 -5.29 3.12
CA THR A 40 -9.35 -5.62 2.27
C THR A 40 -9.69 -6.69 1.24
N HIS A 41 -10.48 -7.70 1.62
CA HIS A 41 -10.94 -8.73 0.69
C HIS A 41 -11.76 -8.12 -0.46
N ASP A 42 -12.76 -7.32 -0.10
CA ASP A 42 -13.63 -6.64 -1.06
C ASP A 42 -12.84 -5.66 -1.95
N TYR A 43 -11.95 -4.86 -1.35
CA TYR A 43 -11.05 -3.97 -2.09
C TYR A 43 -10.22 -4.73 -3.14
N TYR A 44 -9.66 -5.90 -2.80
CA TYR A 44 -8.88 -6.68 -3.76
C TYR A 44 -9.71 -7.32 -4.87
N GLN A 45 -10.98 -7.66 -4.64
CA GLN A 45 -11.89 -8.07 -5.72
C GLN A 45 -12.06 -6.94 -6.74
N HIS A 46 -12.31 -5.72 -6.27
CA HIS A 46 -12.42 -4.53 -7.13
C HIS A 46 -11.11 -4.24 -7.88
N LEU A 47 -9.96 -4.36 -7.20
CA LEU A 47 -8.66 -4.20 -7.83
C LEU A 47 -8.43 -5.23 -8.95
N GLY A 48 -8.86 -6.47 -8.75
CA GLY A 48 -8.81 -7.54 -9.75
C GLY A 48 -9.70 -7.24 -10.96
N ALA A 49 -10.89 -6.67 -10.73
CA ALA A 49 -11.79 -6.27 -11.81
C ALA A 49 -11.15 -5.24 -12.77
N LEU A 50 -10.28 -4.36 -12.27
CA LEU A 50 -9.53 -3.38 -13.08
C LEU A 50 -8.51 -4.00 -14.03
N LEU A 51 -8.18 -5.29 -13.82
CA LEU A 51 -7.18 -6.04 -14.58
C LEU A 51 -7.79 -7.07 -15.54
N LYS A 52 -9.11 -7.31 -15.51
CA LYS A 52 -9.81 -8.32 -16.35
C LYS A 52 -9.52 -8.22 -17.86
N LYS A 53 -9.16 -7.04 -18.37
CA LYS A 53 -8.83 -6.79 -19.79
C LYS A 53 -7.32 -6.80 -20.08
N THR A 54 -6.51 -7.29 -19.16
CA THR A 54 -5.04 -7.34 -19.26
C THR A 54 -4.58 -8.80 -19.14
N PRO A 55 -3.36 -9.15 -19.57
CA PRO A 55 -2.82 -10.49 -19.36
C PRO A 55 -2.48 -10.79 -17.90
N PHE A 56 -2.72 -9.86 -16.98
CA PHE A 56 -2.39 -9.95 -15.57
C PHE A 56 -3.65 -10.27 -14.77
N GLN A 57 -3.81 -11.52 -14.35
CA GLN A 57 -4.93 -11.91 -13.50
C GLN A 57 -4.62 -11.62 -12.03
N PHE A 58 -5.64 -11.21 -11.27
CA PHE A 58 -5.54 -11.02 -9.83
C PHE A 58 -6.88 -11.35 -9.19
N THR A 59 -6.87 -12.29 -8.24
CA THR A 59 -8.07 -12.74 -7.52
C THR A 59 -8.01 -12.41 -6.03
N HIS A 60 -6.85 -12.53 -5.42
CA HIS A 60 -6.62 -12.22 -4.02
C HIS A 60 -5.13 -11.93 -3.77
N ARG A 61 -4.82 -11.29 -2.64
CA ARG A 61 -3.44 -11.05 -2.23
C ARG A 61 -2.78 -12.34 -1.74
N ASN A 62 -1.64 -12.69 -2.34
CA ASN A 62 -0.86 -13.87 -2.00
C ASN A 62 0.65 -13.49 -1.86
N ARG A 63 1.26 -13.72 -0.69
CA ARG A 63 2.54 -13.07 -0.33
C ARG A 63 3.78 -13.98 -0.41
N ARG A 64 3.69 -15.26 -0.05
CA ARG A 64 4.87 -16.12 0.18
C ARG A 64 4.63 -17.58 -0.26
N PRO A 65 5.12 -18.00 -1.43
CA PRO A 65 5.60 -17.16 -2.54
C PRO A 65 4.42 -16.50 -3.31
N PRO A 66 4.62 -15.35 -3.97
CA PRO A 66 3.66 -14.82 -4.94
C PRO A 66 3.41 -15.83 -6.07
N LYS A 67 2.15 -16.01 -6.46
CA LYS A 67 1.73 -17.04 -7.44
C LYS A 67 1.36 -16.44 -8.79
N ASP A 68 1.24 -15.12 -8.88
CA ASP A 68 0.91 -14.40 -10.09
C ASP A 68 1.72 -13.09 -10.21
N PRO A 69 1.83 -12.53 -11.43
CA PRO A 69 2.67 -11.35 -11.67
C PRO A 69 2.19 -10.09 -10.94
N PHE A 70 0.89 -9.94 -10.71
CA PHE A 70 0.38 -8.74 -10.03
C PHE A 70 0.72 -8.78 -8.53
N ASN A 71 0.60 -9.94 -7.90
CA ASN A 71 1.08 -10.17 -6.54
C ASN A 71 2.61 -10.00 -6.43
N VAL A 72 3.38 -10.32 -7.46
CA VAL A 72 4.82 -9.99 -7.52
C VAL A 72 5.03 -8.48 -7.49
N LEU A 73 4.34 -7.71 -8.34
CA LEU A 73 4.45 -6.24 -8.36
C LEU A 73 4.04 -5.62 -7.02
N LEU A 74 2.92 -6.04 -6.43
CA LEU A 74 2.48 -5.56 -5.12
C LEU A 74 3.52 -5.86 -4.04
N SER A 75 4.04 -7.09 -3.99
CA SER A 75 5.06 -7.47 -3.01
C SER A 75 6.33 -6.65 -3.18
N TYR A 76 6.78 -6.44 -4.42
CA TYR A 76 7.95 -5.64 -4.73
C TYR A 76 7.78 -4.18 -4.31
N GLY A 77 6.66 -3.56 -4.68
CA GLY A 77 6.40 -2.16 -4.37
C GLY A 77 6.18 -1.90 -2.88
N TYR A 78 5.47 -2.80 -2.17
CA TYR A 78 5.34 -2.72 -0.72
C TYR A 78 6.68 -2.87 -0.02
N GLN A 79 7.55 -3.77 -0.49
CA GLN A 79 8.88 -3.91 0.08
C GLN A 79 9.70 -2.62 -0.07
N HIS A 80 9.59 -1.93 -1.22
CA HIS A 80 10.27 -0.66 -1.44
C HIS A 80 9.75 0.45 -0.51
N LEU A 81 8.43 0.58 -0.39
CA LEU A 81 7.78 1.52 0.53
C LEU A 81 8.19 1.24 1.99
N TYR A 82 8.16 -0.03 2.37
CA TYR A 82 8.52 -0.50 3.70
C TYR A 82 9.99 -0.22 4.03
N GLN A 83 10.92 -0.46 3.10
CA GLN A 83 12.34 -0.18 3.29
C GLN A 83 12.61 1.32 3.45
N TYR A 84 11.93 2.16 2.66
CA TYR A 84 12.03 3.60 2.80
C TYR A 84 11.58 4.05 4.20
N LEU A 85 10.39 3.60 4.63
CA LEU A 85 9.86 3.98 5.93
C LEU A 85 10.69 3.42 7.08
N HIS A 86 11.20 2.20 6.97
CA HIS A 86 12.08 1.61 7.97
C HIS A 86 13.34 2.47 8.19
N SER A 87 14.03 2.86 7.11
CA SER A 87 15.20 3.75 7.18
C SER A 87 14.86 5.10 7.82
N LEU A 88 13.66 5.63 7.53
CA LEU A 88 13.17 6.86 8.13
C LEU A 88 12.86 6.73 9.63
N LEU A 89 12.27 5.63 10.08
CA LEU A 89 12.02 5.40 11.50
C LEU A 89 13.33 5.31 12.29
N LEU A 90 14.33 4.62 11.74
CA LEU A 90 15.66 4.53 12.34
C LEU A 90 16.33 5.91 12.42
N SER A 91 16.26 6.73 11.37
CA SER A 91 16.84 8.08 11.38
C SER A 91 16.15 9.03 12.35
N LEU A 92 14.89 8.77 12.70
CA LEU A 92 14.15 9.51 13.73
C LEU A 92 14.33 8.93 15.14
N SER A 93 15.16 7.89 15.31
CA SER A 93 15.37 7.17 16.58
C SER A 93 14.08 6.57 17.15
N LEU A 94 13.14 6.19 16.29
CA LEU A 94 11.96 5.43 16.67
C LEU A 94 12.30 3.94 16.71
N ASN A 95 11.77 3.20 17.68
CA ASN A 95 11.90 1.74 17.72
C ASN A 95 10.91 1.11 16.72
N PRO A 96 11.38 0.53 15.60
CA PRO A 96 10.48 0.04 14.55
C PRO A 96 9.70 -1.24 14.97
N ASP A 97 10.20 -2.00 15.94
CA ASP A 97 9.59 -3.28 16.34
C ASP A 97 8.31 -3.11 17.19
N ARG A 98 8.03 -1.90 17.67
CA ARG A 98 6.85 -1.57 18.47
C ARG A 98 5.69 -1.05 17.60
N GLY A 99 4.94 -1.98 17.01
CA GLY A 99 3.66 -1.68 16.38
C GLY A 99 2.51 -1.59 17.38
N TYR A 100 1.43 -0.93 16.95
CA TYR A 100 0.22 -0.69 17.72
C TYR A 100 -0.94 -1.53 17.19
N MET A 101 -1.03 -1.70 15.86
CA MET A 101 -2.08 -2.49 15.21
C MET A 101 -1.57 -3.89 14.83
N HIS A 102 -0.34 -3.94 14.31
CA HIS A 102 0.34 -5.19 14.03
C HIS A 102 1.09 -5.70 15.26
N ARG A 103 0.98 -7.00 15.55
CA ARG A 103 1.83 -7.66 16.54
C ARG A 103 3.21 -7.87 15.92
N SER A 104 4.27 -7.58 16.67
CA SER A 104 5.62 -7.94 16.28
C SER A 104 5.76 -9.46 16.34
N GLN A 105 5.77 -10.10 15.17
CA GLN A 105 6.17 -11.50 15.02
C GLN A 105 7.55 -11.51 14.39
N SER A 106 8.40 -12.48 14.76
CA SER A 106 9.83 -12.43 14.44
C SER A 106 10.09 -12.10 12.96
N LYS A 107 10.97 -11.11 12.72
CA LYS A 107 11.33 -10.49 11.42
C LYS A 107 10.33 -9.52 10.78
N HIS A 108 9.17 -9.25 11.38
CA HIS A 108 8.20 -8.26 10.90
C HIS A 108 8.23 -6.98 11.76
N ILE A 109 8.60 -5.87 11.15
CA ILE A 109 8.71 -4.56 11.80
C ILE A 109 7.31 -3.95 11.86
N ALA A 110 6.65 -4.14 13.00
CA ALA A 110 5.24 -3.87 13.14
C ALA A 110 4.88 -2.39 12.95
N LEU A 111 5.72 -1.45 13.42
CA LEU A 111 5.47 -0.02 13.24
C LEU A 111 5.54 0.41 11.77
N CYS A 112 6.45 -0.19 10.99
CA CYS A 112 6.51 0.06 9.54
C CYS A 112 5.18 -0.33 8.89
N SER A 113 4.67 -1.52 9.20
CA SER A 113 3.39 -1.99 8.63
C SER A 113 2.22 -1.09 8.99
N ASP A 114 2.16 -0.60 10.23
CA ASP A 114 1.11 0.34 10.65
C ASP A 114 1.18 1.66 9.86
N LEU A 115 2.38 2.20 9.66
CA LEU A 115 2.57 3.52 9.07
C LEU A 115 2.59 3.51 7.53
N ILE A 116 2.83 2.37 6.86
CA ILE A 116 2.68 2.29 5.39
C ILE A 116 1.22 2.21 4.93
N GLU A 117 0.30 1.79 5.79
CA GLU A 117 -1.06 1.42 5.39
C GLU A 117 -1.79 2.54 4.61
N PRO A 118 -1.72 3.83 5.02
CA PRO A 118 -2.31 4.93 4.26
C PRO A 118 -1.72 5.13 2.85
N PHE A 119 -0.53 4.59 2.57
CA PHE A 119 0.22 4.80 1.32
C PHE A 119 0.18 3.58 0.38
N ARG A 120 -0.38 2.45 0.80
CA ARG A 120 -0.40 1.22 -0.01
C ARG A 120 -1.12 1.39 -1.35
N HIS A 121 -2.17 2.20 -1.36
CA HIS A 121 -2.92 2.54 -2.56
C HIS A 121 -2.05 3.20 -3.65
N LEU A 122 -0.94 3.85 -3.30
CA LEU A 122 0.01 4.39 -4.27
C LEU A 122 0.71 3.27 -5.03
N ILE A 123 1.10 2.20 -4.34
CA ILE A 123 1.74 1.03 -4.94
C ILE A 123 0.76 0.26 -5.83
N GLU A 124 -0.47 0.08 -5.36
CA GLU A 124 -1.55 -0.59 -6.11
C GLU A 124 -1.86 0.17 -7.40
N ARG A 125 -1.97 1.50 -7.32
CA ARG A 125 -2.12 2.38 -8.50
C ARG A 125 -0.91 2.31 -9.42
N ALA A 126 0.30 2.28 -8.89
CA ALA A 126 1.54 2.20 -9.67
C ALA A 126 1.63 0.88 -10.44
N ALA A 127 1.32 -0.25 -9.81
CA ALA A 127 1.30 -1.57 -10.43
C ALA A 127 0.30 -1.60 -11.61
N ILE A 128 -0.92 -1.10 -11.41
CA ILE A 128 -1.92 -0.99 -12.50
C ILE A 128 -1.41 -0.07 -13.60
N THR A 129 -0.77 1.05 -13.25
CA THR A 129 -0.29 2.05 -14.22
C THR A 129 0.77 1.47 -15.14
N VAL A 130 1.77 0.77 -14.60
CA VAL A 130 2.84 0.18 -15.42
C VAL A 130 2.34 -0.93 -16.34
N ILE A 131 1.33 -1.69 -15.90
CA ILE A 131 0.64 -2.69 -16.71
C ILE A 131 -0.14 -2.02 -17.85
N ARG A 132 -1.00 -1.04 -17.53
CA ARG A 132 -1.84 -0.37 -18.53
C ARG A 132 -1.04 0.40 -19.56
N ARG A 133 0.12 0.95 -19.16
CA ARG A 133 1.08 1.62 -20.05
C ARG A 133 1.99 0.66 -20.81
N LYS A 134 1.83 -0.67 -20.64
CA LYS A 134 2.68 -1.71 -21.24
C LYS A 134 4.18 -1.54 -20.95
N GLN A 135 4.50 -0.87 -19.84
CA GLN A 135 5.88 -0.73 -19.34
C GLN A 135 6.32 -2.04 -18.69
N ILE A 136 5.39 -2.69 -17.99
CA ILE A 136 5.55 -4.07 -17.52
C ILE A 136 4.66 -4.96 -18.38
N ARG A 137 5.24 -6.05 -18.88
CA ARG A 137 4.63 -6.98 -19.84
C ARG A 137 4.85 -8.44 -19.36
N PRO A 138 4.08 -9.42 -19.85
CA PRO A 138 4.18 -10.81 -19.39
C PRO A 138 5.60 -11.40 -19.44
N GLU A 139 6.40 -11.03 -20.43
CA GLU A 139 7.80 -11.44 -20.61
C GLU A 139 8.74 -10.96 -19.49
N HIS A 140 8.33 -9.98 -18.68
CA HIS A 140 9.09 -9.55 -17.51
C HIS A 140 8.86 -10.46 -16.29
N PHE A 141 8.17 -11.58 -16.47
CA PHE A 141 7.93 -12.55 -15.41
C PHE A 141 8.30 -13.95 -15.88
N TYR A 142 8.69 -14.76 -14.91
CA TYR A 142 8.93 -16.18 -15.12
C TYR A 142 8.44 -16.97 -13.91
N TYR A 143 8.13 -18.24 -14.13
CA TYR A 143 7.68 -19.15 -13.10
C TYR A 143 8.77 -20.18 -12.82
N ARG A 144 8.97 -20.49 -11.54
CA ARG A 144 9.83 -21.59 -11.10
C ARG A 144 9.10 -22.32 -9.99
N GLN A 145 8.80 -23.60 -10.20
CA GLN A 145 7.88 -24.37 -9.36
C GLN A 145 6.53 -23.64 -9.25
N ASP A 146 6.01 -23.43 -8.04
CA ASP A 146 4.73 -22.75 -7.77
C ASP A 146 4.87 -21.24 -7.51
N ALA A 147 6.02 -20.65 -7.84
CA ALA A 147 6.32 -19.26 -7.56
C ALA A 147 6.52 -18.44 -8.84
N CYS A 148 5.93 -17.24 -8.86
CA CYS A 148 6.13 -16.23 -9.89
C CYS A 148 7.24 -15.27 -9.47
N TYR A 149 8.12 -14.91 -10.41
CA TYR A 149 9.25 -14.02 -10.21
C TYR A 149 9.27 -12.92 -11.26
N LEU A 150 9.89 -11.80 -10.90
CA LEU A 150 10.16 -10.68 -11.80
C LEU A 150 11.58 -10.84 -12.38
N THR A 151 11.73 -10.61 -13.69
CA THR A 151 13.05 -10.59 -14.34
C THR A 151 13.87 -9.38 -13.89
N GLY A 152 15.18 -9.39 -14.15
CA GLY A 152 16.05 -8.24 -13.88
C GLY A 152 15.60 -6.97 -14.61
N GLU A 153 15.24 -7.10 -15.89
CA GLU A 153 14.69 -5.99 -16.69
C GLU A 153 13.37 -5.45 -16.11
N GLY A 154 12.45 -6.36 -15.73
CA GLY A 154 11.19 -5.99 -15.09
C GLY A 154 11.41 -5.26 -13.77
N SER A 155 12.35 -5.76 -12.95
CA SER A 155 12.73 -5.18 -11.66
C SER A 155 13.30 -3.77 -11.82
N GLN A 156 14.19 -3.57 -12.79
CA GLN A 156 14.78 -2.27 -13.08
C GLN A 156 13.74 -1.26 -13.60
N THR A 157 12.84 -1.73 -14.47
CA THR A 157 11.76 -0.91 -15.01
C THR A 157 10.81 -0.47 -13.89
N TYR A 158 10.40 -1.40 -13.03
CA TYR A 158 9.44 -1.11 -11.98
C TYR A 158 10.06 -0.28 -10.84
N SER A 159 11.31 -0.54 -10.44
CA SER A 159 12.01 0.27 -9.44
C SER A 159 12.14 1.73 -9.88
N LYS A 160 12.50 1.99 -11.13
CA LYS A 160 12.56 3.34 -11.70
C LYS A 160 11.21 4.03 -11.68
N HIS A 161 10.12 3.30 -11.92
CA HIS A 161 8.77 3.84 -11.81
C HIS A 161 8.42 4.21 -10.36
N LEU A 162 8.74 3.34 -9.39
CA LEU A 162 8.49 3.57 -7.97
C LEU A 162 9.29 4.76 -7.41
N SER A 163 10.57 4.89 -7.78
CA SER A 163 11.37 6.05 -7.36
C SER A 163 10.75 7.36 -7.85
N ARG A 164 10.28 7.40 -9.11
CA ARG A 164 9.58 8.57 -9.65
C ARG A 164 8.24 8.83 -8.96
N LEU A 165 7.53 7.78 -8.59
CA LEU A 165 6.28 7.88 -7.83
C LEU A 165 6.52 8.60 -6.51
N PHE A 166 7.51 8.19 -5.71
CA PHE A 166 7.76 8.83 -4.40
C PHE A 166 8.16 10.30 -4.50
N GLU A 167 8.82 10.67 -5.61
CA GLU A 167 9.17 12.06 -5.94
C GLU A 167 8.02 12.89 -6.51
N THR A 168 6.87 12.27 -6.78
CA THR A 168 5.70 12.96 -7.34
C THR A 168 4.97 13.75 -6.26
N ARG A 169 4.50 14.96 -6.61
CA ARG A 169 3.65 15.80 -5.75
C ARG A 169 2.22 15.29 -5.69
N ILE A 170 1.61 15.39 -4.52
CA ILE A 170 0.19 15.09 -4.35
C ILE A 170 -0.64 16.02 -5.22
N GLY A 171 -1.67 15.48 -5.86
CA GLY A 171 -2.50 16.24 -6.80
C GLY A 171 -1.85 16.52 -8.15
N HIS A 172 -0.63 16.04 -8.41
CA HIS A 172 0.14 16.08 -9.67
C HIS A 172 0.41 17.46 -10.32
N ALA A 173 -0.35 18.50 -9.98
CA ALA A 173 -0.37 19.80 -10.66
C ALA A 173 -0.20 21.01 -9.72
N ASP A 174 -0.14 20.79 -8.40
CA ASP A 174 0.03 21.87 -7.42
C ASP A 174 1.46 21.88 -6.90
N ILE A 175 2.23 22.91 -7.28
CA ILE A 175 3.64 23.06 -6.87
C ILE A 175 3.79 23.26 -5.36
N ASN A 176 2.75 23.75 -4.68
CA ASN A 176 2.75 23.98 -3.25
C ASN A 176 2.47 22.70 -2.45
N LYS A 177 2.00 21.64 -3.11
CA LYS A 177 1.75 20.35 -2.45
C LYS A 177 3.04 19.56 -2.27
N PRO A 178 3.19 18.89 -1.11
CA PRO A 178 4.36 18.08 -0.85
C PRO A 178 4.43 16.85 -1.78
N ARG A 179 5.63 16.31 -1.91
CA ARG A 179 5.89 15.00 -2.53
C ARG A 179 5.40 13.88 -1.60
N TYR A 180 5.13 12.69 -2.15
CA TYR A 180 4.74 11.53 -1.33
C TYR A 180 5.82 11.17 -0.30
N ILE A 181 7.09 11.27 -0.69
CA ILE A 181 8.23 11.05 0.20
C ILE A 181 8.23 12.02 1.40
N GLU A 182 7.85 13.28 1.17
CA GLU A 182 7.73 14.29 2.24
C GLU A 182 6.53 14.02 3.14
N CYS A 183 5.48 13.37 2.62
CA CYS A 183 4.31 13.00 3.42
C CYS A 183 4.59 11.81 4.33
N LEU A 184 5.33 10.82 3.83
CA LEU A 184 5.87 9.73 4.66
C LEU A 184 6.73 10.28 5.80
N TYR A 185 7.64 11.22 5.47
CA TYR A 185 8.45 11.93 6.46
C TYR A 185 7.58 12.66 7.51
N LYS A 186 6.64 13.50 7.06
CA LYS A 186 5.74 14.25 7.96
C LYS A 186 4.92 13.33 8.86
N GLN A 187 4.42 12.20 8.35
CA GLN A 187 3.69 11.22 9.15
C GLN A 187 4.59 10.61 10.23
N ALA A 188 5.80 10.17 9.90
CA ALA A 188 6.72 9.60 10.88
C ALA A 188 7.14 10.62 11.96
N VAL A 189 7.35 11.88 11.59
CA VAL A 189 7.63 12.98 12.54
C VAL A 189 6.43 13.28 13.43
N SER A 190 5.22 13.34 12.86
CA SER A 190 3.99 13.53 13.63
C SER A 190 3.80 12.40 14.63
N PHE A 191 4.04 11.15 14.22
CA PHE A 191 4.00 9.99 15.08
C PHE A 191 5.02 10.09 16.23
N LYS A 192 6.27 10.45 15.92
CA LYS A 192 7.30 10.70 16.95
C LYS A 192 6.85 11.75 17.99
N ARG A 193 6.30 12.87 17.53
CA ARG A 193 5.81 13.94 18.42
C ARG A 193 4.70 13.44 19.34
N HIS A 194 3.78 12.64 18.79
CA HIS A 194 2.73 12.00 19.58
C HIS A 194 3.30 11.09 20.68
N LEU A 195 4.33 10.29 20.38
CA LEU A 195 4.98 9.46 21.41
C LEU A 195 5.70 10.27 22.50
N GLN A 196 6.22 11.45 22.16
CA GLN A 196 6.96 12.30 23.09
C GLN A 196 6.07 13.17 23.97
N ALA A 197 4.92 13.61 23.46
CA ALA A 197 3.95 14.43 24.18
C ALA A 197 2.51 14.11 23.71
N PRO A 198 1.95 12.96 24.12
CA PRO A 198 0.62 12.50 23.69
C PRO A 198 -0.49 13.52 23.96
N GLU A 199 -0.37 14.26 25.05
CA GLU A 199 -1.33 15.28 25.50
C GLU A 199 -1.28 16.59 24.69
N LYS A 200 -0.22 16.81 23.91
CA LYS A 200 -0.02 18.04 23.10
C LYS A 200 -0.16 17.81 21.61
N ALA A 201 -0.02 16.58 21.15
CA ALA A 201 -0.04 16.24 19.73
C ALA A 201 -0.71 14.89 19.51
N THR A 202 -1.99 14.91 19.12
CA THR A 202 -2.69 13.70 18.64
C THR A 202 -2.12 13.28 17.28
N PHE A 203 -1.76 12.01 17.14
CA PHE A 203 -1.38 11.47 15.85
C PHE A 203 -2.61 11.26 14.97
N THR A 204 -2.57 11.81 13.76
CA THR A 204 -3.54 11.54 12.71
C THR A 204 -2.79 10.96 11.52
N ALA A 205 -3.16 9.75 11.11
CA ALA A 205 -2.61 9.12 9.91
C ALA A 205 -2.86 9.99 8.68
N TYR A 206 -1.93 9.93 7.73
CA TYR A 206 -2.04 10.69 6.49
C TYR A 206 -3.33 10.37 5.73
N ARG A 207 -3.98 11.41 5.16
CA ARG A 207 -5.16 11.32 4.30
C ARG A 207 -4.97 12.28 3.12
N GLU A 208 -5.27 11.81 1.91
CA GLU A 208 -5.26 12.63 0.67
C GLU A 208 -6.49 13.52 0.52
#